data_AF-B1WBZ6-F1
#
_entry.id   AF-B1WBZ6-F1
#
_cell.length_a   1.000
_cell.length_b   1.000
_cell.length_c   1.000
_cell.angle_alpha   90.00
_cell.angle_beta   90.00
_cell.angle_gamma   90.00
#
_symmetry.space_group_name_H-M   'P 1'
#
loop_
_entity.id
_entity.type
_entity.pdbx_description
1 polymer ?
#
loop_
_entity_poly.entity_id
_entity_poly.type
_entity_poly.pdbx_seq_one_letter_code
_entity_poly.pdbx_strand_id
1 'polypeptide(L)'
;MVLSELAARLNCAEYKNWVKAGQCLLLLRSCLQGFVNREVLSFHRGLLIAVPGLGPQATCRGGSRCSPRARQFQPHCQVCTDWKREILRHHINRNGDVHWGNCRPGLWPVDPWEVAKAFMPRGLADKRGPEECDAVALLSLINSCDHFVVDRKKVTEVIKCRNEIMHSSEMKVSSTWLRDFQIKIQNFLYEFKNIPEIVAVYSRIEQLLTSDWAVHIPEEDERDGCEFETESYLSVSQIHEIEIELLKEKLQEMYLQAAAEEVLSEEISNQLDVVKGFLQSNTDLRNALTEDLQKLDSLHLQHQKQISKDAGSQTPERKT
;
A
#
# COMPACT_ATOMS: atom_id res chain seq x y z
N MET A 1 11.85 -7.76 26.78
CA MET A 1 11.01 -8.60 25.87
C MET A 1 11.21 -8.15 24.43
N VAL A 2 10.90 -6.90 24.07
CA VAL A 2 11.11 -6.36 22.71
C VAL A 2 12.53 -6.58 22.20
N LEU A 3 13.56 -6.25 22.99
CA LEU A 3 14.97 -6.40 22.59
C LEU A 3 15.36 -7.83 22.22
N SER A 4 14.98 -8.83 23.04
CA SER A 4 15.35 -10.22 22.83
C SER A 4 14.61 -10.85 21.64
N GLU A 5 13.31 -10.54 21.48
CA GLU A 5 12.52 -11.03 20.34
C GLU A 5 13.02 -10.40 19.04
N LEU A 6 13.30 -9.09 19.04
CA LEU A 6 13.86 -8.40 17.88
C LEU A 6 15.24 -8.95 17.49
N ALA A 7 16.15 -9.13 18.45
CA ALA A 7 17.47 -9.68 18.18
C ALA A 7 17.38 -11.09 17.56
N ALA A 8 16.50 -11.95 18.09
CA ALA A 8 16.26 -13.28 17.54
C ALA A 8 15.78 -13.23 16.08
N ARG A 9 14.87 -12.29 15.75
CA ARG A 9 14.40 -12.10 14.37
C ARG A 9 15.51 -11.59 13.44
N LEU A 10 16.28 -10.60 13.89
CA LEU A 10 17.34 -9.97 13.09
C LEU A 10 18.59 -10.84 12.91
N ASN A 11 18.73 -11.92 13.68
CA ASN A 11 19.70 -12.99 13.40
C ASN A 11 19.39 -13.79 12.13
N CYS A 12 18.16 -13.73 11.61
CA CYS A 12 17.83 -14.28 10.31
C CYS A 12 18.15 -13.26 9.19
N ALA A 13 19.15 -13.57 8.36
CA ALA A 13 19.56 -12.69 7.26
C ALA A 13 18.42 -12.36 6.28
N GLU A 14 17.57 -13.34 5.94
CA GLU A 14 16.47 -13.12 5.01
C GLU A 14 15.34 -12.26 5.60
N TYR A 15 15.10 -12.38 6.91
CA TYR A 15 14.15 -11.51 7.62
C TYR A 15 14.68 -10.07 7.69
N LYS A 16 15.96 -9.91 8.04
CA LYS A 16 16.65 -8.61 8.01
C LYS A 16 16.55 -7.95 6.63
N ASN A 17 16.73 -8.71 5.55
CA ASN A 17 16.56 -8.19 4.19
C ASN A 17 15.12 -7.75 3.90
N TRP A 18 14.12 -8.49 4.41
CA TRP A 18 12.71 -8.14 4.26
C TRP A 18 12.39 -6.81 4.96
N VAL A 19 12.88 -6.63 6.19
CA VAL A 19 12.73 -5.37 6.95
C VAL A 19 13.39 -4.20 6.22
N LYS A 20 14.62 -4.37 5.73
CA LYS A 20 15.33 -3.34 4.93
C LYS A 20 14.55 -2.95 3.68
N ALA A 21 14.10 -3.92 2.90
CA ALA A 21 13.34 -3.67 1.68
C ALA A 21 12.02 -2.94 1.99
N GLY A 22 11.31 -3.38 3.04
CA GLY A 22 10.12 -2.71 3.53
C GLY A 22 10.39 -1.26 3.94
N GLN A 23 11.45 -0.99 4.70
CA GLN A 23 11.81 0.38 5.06
C GLN A 23 12.13 1.25 3.85
N CYS A 24 12.79 0.70 2.82
CA CYS A 24 12.98 1.43 1.56
C CYS A 24 11.64 1.86 0.94
N LEU A 25 10.61 1.00 1.01
CA LEU A 25 9.27 1.33 0.52
C LEU A 25 8.56 2.39 1.38
N LEU A 26 8.75 2.38 2.71
CA LEU A 26 8.24 3.42 3.60
C LEU A 26 8.91 4.78 3.34
N LEU A 27 10.23 4.78 3.13
CA LEU A 27 10.98 5.97 2.73
C LEU A 27 10.54 6.48 1.35
N LEU A 28 10.32 5.57 0.39
CA LEU A 28 9.80 5.89 -0.94
C LEU A 28 8.41 6.53 -0.86
N ARG A 29 7.51 5.96 -0.06
CA ARG A 29 6.17 6.52 0.19
C ARG A 29 6.29 7.95 0.69
N SER A 30 7.09 8.18 1.73
CA SER A 30 7.28 9.51 2.33
C SER A 30 7.78 10.54 1.32
N CYS A 31 8.78 10.19 0.49
CA CYS A 31 9.33 11.16 -0.47
C CYS A 31 8.38 11.46 -1.64
N LEU A 32 7.53 10.51 -2.03
CA LEU A 32 6.55 10.70 -3.10
C LEU A 32 5.34 11.55 -2.69
N GLN A 33 5.00 11.63 -1.39
CA GLN A 33 3.82 12.36 -0.91
C GLN A 33 3.79 13.82 -1.39
N GLY A 34 4.89 14.55 -1.19
CA GLY A 34 4.99 15.96 -1.58
C GLY A 34 4.93 16.16 -3.10
N PHE A 35 5.57 15.27 -3.85
CA PHE A 35 5.50 15.28 -5.32
C PHE A 35 4.09 15.00 -5.83
N VAL A 36 3.48 13.91 -5.38
CA VAL A 36 2.12 13.50 -5.77
C VAL A 36 1.11 14.58 -5.45
N ASN A 37 1.19 15.20 -4.27
CA ASN A 37 0.25 16.26 -3.89
C ASN A 37 0.31 17.45 -4.86
N ARG A 38 1.51 17.88 -5.27
CA ARG A 38 1.70 18.97 -6.23
C ARG A 38 1.17 18.61 -7.63
N GLU A 39 1.49 17.43 -8.11
CA GLU A 39 1.05 16.97 -9.43
C GLU A 39 -0.47 16.75 -9.48
N VAL A 40 -1.08 16.18 -8.44
CA VAL A 40 -2.55 16.01 -8.38
C VAL A 40 -3.27 17.36 -8.37
N LEU A 41 -2.75 18.35 -7.65
CA LEU A 41 -3.30 19.71 -7.65
C LEU A 41 -3.14 20.39 -9.02
N SER A 42 -1.99 20.22 -9.66
CA SER A 42 -1.72 20.72 -11.02
C SER A 42 -2.66 20.10 -12.04
N PHE A 43 -2.80 18.78 -12.01
CA PHE A 43 -3.71 18.00 -12.84
C PHE A 43 -5.15 18.48 -12.71
N HIS A 44 -5.67 18.55 -11.48
CA HIS A 44 -7.04 18.98 -11.22
C HIS A 44 -7.32 20.39 -11.76
N ARG A 45 -6.42 21.34 -11.50
CA ARG A 45 -6.52 22.71 -12.05
C ARG A 45 -6.52 22.71 -13.58
N GLY A 46 -5.66 21.90 -14.18
CA GLY A 46 -5.61 21.70 -15.63
C GLY A 46 -6.95 21.21 -16.20
N LEU A 47 -7.56 20.21 -15.56
CA LEU A 47 -8.89 19.71 -15.95
C LEU A 47 -9.96 20.80 -15.87
N LEU A 48 -9.98 21.58 -14.79
CA LEU A 48 -10.97 22.64 -14.59
C LEU A 48 -10.81 23.80 -15.60
N ILE A 49 -9.58 24.10 -16.02
CA ILE A 49 -9.31 25.09 -17.06
C ILE A 49 -9.77 24.57 -18.43
N ALA A 50 -9.47 23.31 -18.74
CA ALA A 50 -9.82 22.69 -20.01
C ALA A 50 -11.34 22.46 -20.17
N VAL A 51 -12.03 22.18 -19.06
CA VAL A 51 -13.48 21.90 -19.04
C VAL A 51 -14.16 22.72 -17.94
N PRO A 52 -14.43 24.03 -18.17
CA PRO A 52 -15.01 24.92 -17.15
C PRO A 52 -16.34 24.43 -16.57
N GLY A 53 -17.11 23.65 -17.33
CA GLY A 53 -18.37 23.05 -16.89
C GLY A 53 -18.25 22.02 -15.77
N LEU A 54 -17.03 21.60 -15.41
CA LEU A 54 -16.73 20.68 -14.30
C LEU A 54 -16.33 21.40 -13.00
N GLY A 55 -16.21 22.73 -13.03
CA GLY A 55 -15.75 23.54 -11.89
C GLY A 55 -16.68 23.51 -10.67
N PRO A 56 -16.33 24.23 -9.58
CA PRO A 56 -17.03 24.16 -8.29
C PRO A 56 -18.55 24.40 -8.31
N GLN A 57 -19.07 25.05 -9.36
CA GLN A 57 -20.50 25.27 -9.55
C GLN A 57 -21.23 24.03 -10.11
N ALA A 58 -20.50 23.07 -10.66
CA ALA A 58 -21.02 21.83 -11.20
C ALA A 58 -21.45 20.91 -10.05
N THR A 59 -22.74 20.80 -9.81
CA THR A 59 -23.27 19.97 -8.71
C THR A 59 -23.80 18.65 -9.23
N CYS A 60 -23.43 17.55 -8.58
CA CYS A 60 -24.04 16.25 -8.83
C CYS A 60 -25.53 16.27 -8.41
N ARG A 61 -26.43 16.25 -9.41
CA ARG A 61 -27.89 16.19 -9.18
C ARG A 61 -28.42 14.78 -8.89
N GLY A 62 -27.56 13.76 -9.00
CA GLY A 62 -27.96 12.36 -8.82
C GLY A 62 -28.02 11.91 -7.36
N GLY A 63 -27.39 12.65 -6.44
CA GLY A 63 -27.28 12.25 -5.02
C GLY A 63 -26.75 10.82 -4.91
N SER A 64 -27.44 9.98 -4.12
CA SER A 64 -27.11 8.56 -3.93
C SER A 64 -27.17 7.71 -5.21
N ARG A 65 -27.87 8.16 -6.26
CA ARG A 65 -27.88 7.46 -7.57
C ARG A 65 -26.58 7.62 -8.33
N CYS A 66 -25.72 8.56 -7.95
CA CYS A 66 -24.36 8.69 -8.47
C CYS A 66 -23.32 8.15 -7.48
N SER A 67 -23.69 7.21 -6.61
CA SER A 67 -22.73 6.55 -5.71
C SER A 67 -22.09 5.35 -6.41
N PRO A 68 -20.76 5.35 -6.61
CA PRO A 68 -20.07 4.19 -7.16
C PRO A 68 -20.06 3.01 -6.19
N ARG A 69 -19.84 1.81 -6.72
CA ARG A 69 -19.66 0.58 -5.93
C ARG A 69 -18.54 -0.27 -6.52
N ALA A 70 -17.51 -0.55 -5.72
CA ALA A 70 -16.35 -1.33 -6.16
C ALA A 70 -15.80 -0.84 -7.51
N ARG A 71 -15.97 -1.63 -8.59
CA ARG A 71 -15.51 -1.30 -9.95
C ARG A 71 -16.61 -0.72 -10.86
N GLN A 72 -17.82 -0.51 -10.33
CA GLN A 72 -18.98 -0.09 -11.11
C GLN A 72 -19.35 1.35 -10.80
N PHE A 73 -19.55 2.13 -11.85
CA PHE A 73 -20.11 3.47 -11.76
C PHE A 73 -20.97 3.79 -12.97
N GLN A 74 -22.28 3.87 -12.76
CA GLN A 74 -23.26 4.30 -13.76
C GLN A 74 -23.84 5.64 -13.33
N PRO A 75 -23.24 6.78 -13.75
CA PRO A 75 -23.70 8.09 -13.36
C PRO A 75 -25.11 8.38 -13.91
N HIS A 76 -25.97 8.96 -13.08
CA HIS A 76 -27.34 9.34 -13.42
C HIS A 76 -27.50 10.85 -13.67
N CYS A 77 -26.40 11.60 -13.71
CA CYS A 77 -26.41 13.04 -13.99
C CYS A 77 -25.27 13.42 -14.93
N GLN A 78 -25.48 14.48 -15.70
CA GLN A 78 -24.55 14.93 -16.73
C GLN A 78 -23.16 15.28 -16.16
N VAL A 79 -23.12 15.96 -15.01
CA VAL A 79 -21.87 16.34 -14.33
C VAL A 79 -21.01 15.12 -14.01
N CYS A 80 -21.60 14.07 -13.43
CA CYS A 80 -20.85 12.85 -13.13
C CYS A 80 -20.46 12.07 -14.38
N THR A 81 -21.29 12.11 -15.44
CA THR A 81 -20.95 11.51 -16.75
C THR A 81 -19.76 12.21 -17.39
N ASP A 82 -19.70 13.53 -17.33
CA ASP A 82 -18.61 14.32 -17.91
C ASP A 82 -17.32 14.15 -17.10
N TRP A 83 -17.40 14.15 -15.77
CA TRP A 83 -16.25 13.80 -14.92
C TRP A 83 -15.72 12.39 -15.18
N LYS A 84 -16.61 11.39 -15.25
CA LYS A 84 -16.22 10.01 -15.58
C LYS A 84 -15.49 9.95 -16.93
N ARG A 85 -15.98 10.67 -17.93
CA ARG A 85 -15.36 10.75 -19.26
C ARG A 85 -13.94 11.33 -19.17
N GLU A 86 -13.77 12.42 -18.44
CA GLU A 86 -12.48 13.09 -18.33
C GLU A 86 -11.46 12.26 -17.53
N ILE A 87 -11.89 11.63 -16.43
CA ILE A 87 -11.04 10.69 -15.67
C ILE A 87 -10.57 9.55 -16.58
N LEU A 88 -11.48 8.93 -17.34
CA LEU A 88 -11.13 7.83 -18.25
C LEU A 88 -10.24 8.28 -19.42
N ARG A 89 -10.37 9.53 -19.88
CA ARG A 89 -9.52 10.09 -20.93
C ARG A 89 -8.03 10.07 -20.53
N HIS A 90 -7.77 10.38 -19.27
CA HIS A 90 -6.45 10.46 -18.63
C HIS A 90 -5.98 9.13 -18.02
N HIS A 91 -6.81 8.08 -18.08
CA HIS A 91 -6.44 6.76 -17.61
C HIS A 91 -5.69 6.02 -18.71
N ILE A 92 -4.43 5.64 -18.45
CA ILE A 92 -3.55 5.00 -19.43
C ILE A 92 -4.15 3.67 -19.91
N ASN A 93 -4.71 2.89 -18.99
CA ASN A 93 -5.47 1.69 -19.32
C ASN A 93 -6.96 2.02 -19.39
N ARG A 94 -7.45 2.57 -20.51
CA ARG A 94 -8.86 3.01 -20.64
C ARG A 94 -9.89 1.91 -20.44
N ASN A 95 -9.49 0.66 -20.65
CA ASN A 95 -10.33 -0.53 -20.44
C ASN A 95 -9.99 -1.24 -19.11
N GLY A 96 -9.13 -0.64 -18.29
CA GLY A 96 -8.74 -1.18 -17.01
C GLY A 96 -9.85 -1.07 -15.97
N ASP A 97 -9.72 -1.89 -14.94
CA ASP A 97 -10.59 -1.85 -13.78
C ASP A 97 -10.33 -0.56 -12.99
N VAL A 98 -11.26 0.39 -13.05
CA VAL A 98 -11.25 1.57 -12.18
C VAL A 98 -12.02 1.25 -10.91
N HIS A 99 -11.37 1.40 -9.75
CA HIS A 99 -11.97 1.21 -8.43
C HIS A 99 -12.82 2.42 -8.02
N TRP A 100 -13.89 2.69 -8.76
CA TRP A 100 -14.77 3.84 -8.53
C TRP A 100 -15.31 3.94 -7.10
N GLY A 101 -15.44 2.82 -6.39
CA GLY A 101 -15.85 2.78 -4.97
C GLY A 101 -14.91 3.51 -4.01
N ASN A 102 -13.70 3.87 -4.45
CA ASN A 102 -12.83 4.77 -3.69
C ASN A 102 -13.30 6.23 -3.75
N CYS A 103 -14.03 6.62 -4.79
CA CYS A 103 -14.28 8.02 -5.11
C CYS A 103 -15.64 8.49 -4.59
N ARG A 104 -15.72 9.79 -4.29
CA ARG A 104 -16.97 10.50 -3.99
C ARG A 104 -17.24 11.51 -5.11
N PRO A 105 -18.05 11.16 -6.13
CA PRO A 105 -18.25 12.01 -7.31
C PRO A 105 -18.75 13.43 -7.05
N GLY A 106 -19.42 13.66 -5.91
CA GLY A 106 -19.85 15.00 -5.49
C GLY A 106 -18.70 15.93 -5.09
N LEU A 107 -17.50 15.40 -4.83
CA LEU A 107 -16.34 16.15 -4.39
C LEU A 107 -15.34 16.45 -5.52
N TRP A 108 -15.41 15.76 -6.67
CA TRP A 108 -14.51 15.99 -7.81
C TRP A 108 -14.36 17.46 -8.25
N PRO A 109 -15.41 18.31 -8.22
CA PRO A 109 -15.25 19.73 -8.58
C PRO A 109 -14.33 20.54 -7.65
N VAL A 110 -14.16 20.12 -6.40
CA VAL A 110 -13.50 20.92 -5.35
C VAL A 110 -12.33 20.20 -4.67
N ASP A 111 -12.25 18.88 -4.82
CA ASP A 111 -11.25 18.04 -4.18
C ASP A 111 -10.42 17.30 -5.25
N PRO A 112 -9.17 17.75 -5.49
CA PRO A 112 -8.23 17.09 -6.39
C PRO A 112 -7.98 15.62 -6.04
N TRP A 113 -7.97 15.29 -4.75
CA TRP A 113 -7.63 13.95 -4.29
C TRP A 113 -8.72 12.94 -4.61
N GLU A 114 -9.98 13.35 -4.53
CA GLU A 114 -11.13 12.50 -4.92
C GLU A 114 -11.11 12.13 -6.41
N VAL A 115 -10.48 12.95 -7.26
CA VAL A 115 -10.20 12.60 -8.66
C VAL A 115 -9.04 11.60 -8.75
N ALA A 116 -7.95 11.82 -7.99
CA ALA A 116 -6.77 10.96 -7.99
C ALA A 116 -7.07 9.51 -7.56
N LYS A 117 -8.02 9.29 -6.64
CA LYS A 117 -8.44 7.96 -6.18
C LYS A 117 -8.94 7.02 -7.28
N ALA A 118 -9.38 7.57 -8.42
CA ALA A 118 -9.82 6.76 -9.57
C ALA A 118 -8.65 6.05 -10.28
N PHE A 119 -7.41 6.46 -10.02
CA PHE A 119 -6.20 5.88 -10.61
C PHE A 119 -5.45 4.95 -9.64
N MET A 120 -6.06 4.64 -8.49
CA MET A 120 -5.47 3.89 -7.39
C MET A 120 -6.15 2.51 -7.21
N PRO A 121 -5.48 1.54 -6.55
CA PRO A 121 -6.08 0.26 -6.19
C PRO A 121 -7.26 0.44 -5.23
N ARG A 122 -7.94 -0.65 -4.83
CA ARG A 122 -9.04 -0.62 -3.85
C ARG A 122 -8.58 -0.23 -2.43
N GLY A 123 -9.52 0.25 -1.61
CA GLY A 123 -9.29 0.49 -0.18
C GLY A 123 -9.00 1.95 0.20
N LEU A 124 -9.26 2.88 -0.72
CA LEU A 124 -8.86 4.30 -0.58
C LEU A 124 -10.06 5.21 -0.29
N ALA A 125 -11.25 4.64 -0.08
CA ALA A 125 -12.49 5.38 0.11
C ALA A 125 -12.43 6.42 1.25
N ASP A 126 -11.77 6.06 2.34
CA ASP A 126 -11.66 6.92 3.53
C ASP A 126 -10.37 7.75 3.59
N LYS A 127 -9.47 7.57 2.62
CA LYS A 127 -8.16 8.22 2.60
C LYS A 127 -8.25 9.66 2.14
N ARG A 128 -7.68 10.62 2.88
CA ARG A 128 -7.86 12.06 2.60
C ARG A 128 -6.74 12.70 1.79
N GLY A 129 -5.59 12.04 1.72
CA GLY A 129 -4.43 12.55 1.00
C GLY A 129 -3.36 11.47 0.83
N PRO A 130 -2.27 11.80 0.13
CA PRO A 130 -1.17 10.87 -0.12
C PRO A 130 -0.45 10.41 1.17
N GLU A 131 -0.54 11.18 2.25
CA GLU A 131 0.04 10.86 3.56
C GLU A 131 -0.58 9.63 4.23
N GLU A 132 -1.83 9.29 3.88
CA GLU A 132 -2.54 8.13 4.44
C GLU A 132 -2.45 6.88 3.54
N CYS A 133 -1.75 6.98 2.42
CA CYS A 133 -1.59 5.92 1.43
C CYS A 133 -0.28 5.15 1.61
N ASP A 134 -0.31 3.87 1.28
CA ASP A 134 0.89 3.04 1.13
C ASP A 134 1.68 3.40 -0.15
N ALA A 135 2.87 2.81 -0.30
CA ALA A 135 3.69 3.04 -1.49
C ALA A 135 2.99 2.60 -2.79
N VAL A 136 2.21 1.51 -2.77
CA VAL A 136 1.59 0.98 -3.99
C VAL A 136 0.46 1.85 -4.50
N ALA A 137 -0.29 2.52 -3.63
CA ALA A 137 -1.35 3.44 -4.03
C ALA A 137 -0.75 4.64 -4.78
N LEU A 138 0.35 5.20 -4.27
CA LEU A 138 1.05 6.32 -4.92
C LEU A 138 1.69 5.88 -6.24
N LEU A 139 2.36 4.72 -6.28
CA LEU A 139 2.95 4.17 -7.50
C LEU A 139 1.87 3.84 -8.54
N SER A 140 0.73 3.33 -8.12
CA SER A 140 -0.39 3.01 -9.02
C SER A 140 -1.00 4.25 -9.64
N LEU A 141 -1.14 5.35 -8.87
CA LEU A 141 -1.56 6.65 -9.41
C LEU A 141 -0.58 7.13 -10.51
N ILE A 142 0.72 7.12 -10.22
CA ILE A 142 1.77 7.52 -11.17
C ILE A 142 1.72 6.62 -12.42
N ASN A 143 1.47 5.32 -12.24
CA ASN A 143 1.41 4.36 -13.34
C ASN A 143 0.13 4.43 -14.18
N SER A 144 -0.99 4.92 -13.63
CA SER A 144 -2.31 4.85 -14.25
C SER A 144 -2.83 6.18 -14.81
N CYS A 145 -2.28 7.30 -14.34
CA CYS A 145 -2.61 8.65 -14.82
C CYS A 145 -1.56 9.15 -15.83
N ASP A 146 -2.01 9.61 -17.00
CA ASP A 146 -1.12 10.13 -18.06
C ASP A 146 -0.50 11.50 -17.76
N HIS A 147 -0.96 12.20 -16.72
CA HIS A 147 -0.37 13.45 -16.24
C HIS A 147 1.07 13.26 -15.73
N PHE A 148 1.37 12.10 -15.15
CA PHE A 148 2.69 11.80 -14.63
C PHE A 148 3.63 11.39 -15.77
N VAL A 149 4.65 12.22 -16.01
CA VAL A 149 5.69 11.97 -17.02
C VAL A 149 6.84 11.20 -16.37
N VAL A 150 6.64 9.89 -16.16
CA VAL A 150 7.61 8.97 -15.56
C VAL A 150 7.69 7.69 -16.41
N ASP A 151 8.88 7.07 -16.53
CA ASP A 151 9.00 5.77 -17.18
C ASP A 151 8.19 4.69 -16.44
N ARG A 152 7.07 4.30 -17.05
CA ARG A 152 6.11 3.31 -16.54
C ARG A 152 6.72 1.94 -16.30
N LYS A 153 7.75 1.56 -17.06
CA LYS A 153 8.45 0.29 -16.84
C LYS A 153 9.11 0.30 -15.47
N LYS A 154 9.75 1.41 -15.09
CA LYS A 154 10.40 1.56 -13.78
C LYS A 154 9.39 1.54 -12.64
N VAL A 155 8.25 2.22 -12.81
CA VAL A 155 7.16 2.22 -11.82
C VAL A 155 6.62 0.80 -11.61
N THR A 156 6.38 0.08 -12.70
CA THR A 156 5.87 -1.30 -12.67
C THR A 156 6.83 -2.26 -11.97
N GLU A 157 8.15 -2.14 -12.20
CA GLU A 157 9.13 -2.98 -11.52
C GLU A 157 9.17 -2.75 -10.00
N VAL A 158 9.02 -1.50 -9.53
CA VAL A 158 8.92 -1.22 -8.09
C VAL A 158 7.62 -1.75 -7.50
N ILE A 159 6.49 -1.64 -8.21
CA ILE A 159 5.21 -2.23 -7.79
C ILE A 159 5.34 -3.76 -7.64
N LYS A 160 6.02 -4.45 -8.57
CA LYS A 160 6.26 -5.89 -8.47
C LYS A 160 7.06 -6.24 -7.20
N CYS A 161 8.17 -5.54 -6.95
CA CYS A 161 8.96 -5.75 -5.74
C CYS A 161 8.14 -5.52 -4.46
N ARG A 162 7.30 -4.47 -4.43
CA ARG A 162 6.37 -4.20 -3.31
C ARG A 162 5.44 -5.39 -3.08
N ASN A 163 4.81 -5.88 -4.15
CA ASN A 163 3.88 -7.02 -4.07
C ASN A 163 4.60 -8.29 -3.58
N GLU A 164 5.82 -8.56 -4.04
CA GLU A 164 6.63 -9.70 -3.58
C GLU A 164 6.95 -9.61 -2.08
N ILE A 165 7.28 -8.42 -1.57
CA ILE A 165 7.52 -8.18 -0.13
C ILE A 165 6.24 -8.39 0.70
N MET A 166 5.12 -7.82 0.25
CA MET A 166 3.85 -7.91 0.97
C MET A 166 3.22 -9.30 0.89
N HIS A 167 3.48 -10.08 -0.16
CA HIS A 167 3.01 -11.46 -0.31
C HIS A 167 4.03 -12.53 0.10
N SER A 168 5.24 -12.15 0.54
CA SER A 168 6.18 -13.09 1.17
C SER A 168 5.51 -13.71 2.39
N SER A 169 5.27 -15.03 2.36
CA SER A 169 4.59 -15.76 3.43
C SER A 169 5.39 -15.73 4.72
N GLU A 170 6.71 -15.95 4.63
CA GLU A 170 7.61 -16.02 5.78
C GLU A 170 8.23 -14.68 6.19
N MET A 171 7.88 -13.57 5.53
CA MET A 171 8.50 -12.26 5.75
C MET A 171 10.03 -12.33 5.57
N LYS A 172 10.46 -13.04 4.54
CA LYS A 172 11.86 -13.30 4.20
C LYS A 172 12.10 -13.02 2.73
N VAL A 173 13.27 -12.47 2.41
CA VAL A 173 13.79 -12.36 1.03
C VAL A 173 15.30 -12.61 0.99
N SER A 174 15.75 -13.23 -0.09
CA SER A 174 17.18 -13.54 -0.26
C SER A 174 18.01 -12.28 -0.49
N SER A 175 19.31 -12.37 -0.24
CA SER A 175 20.25 -11.27 -0.54
C SER A 175 20.37 -10.99 -2.04
N THR A 176 20.18 -12.00 -2.89
CA THR A 176 20.15 -11.81 -4.35
C THR A 176 18.94 -10.99 -4.78
N TRP A 177 17.78 -11.27 -4.18
CA TRP A 177 16.57 -10.49 -4.38
C TRP A 177 16.75 -9.04 -3.92
N LEU A 178 17.32 -8.83 -2.73
CA LEU A 178 17.55 -7.48 -2.19
C LEU A 178 18.44 -6.62 -3.11
N ARG A 179 19.44 -7.24 -3.73
CA ARG A 179 20.33 -6.56 -4.68
C ARG A 179 19.63 -6.16 -5.99
N ASP A 180 18.74 -7.02 -6.50
CA ASP A 180 17.91 -6.68 -7.67
C ASP A 180 16.89 -5.57 -7.34
N PHE A 181 16.27 -5.65 -6.15
CA PHE A 181 15.41 -4.59 -5.64
C PHE A 181 16.14 -3.24 -5.54
N GLN A 182 17.37 -3.23 -5.03
CA GLN A 182 18.22 -2.03 -4.97
C GLN A 182 18.37 -1.39 -6.36
N ILE A 183 18.69 -2.17 -7.39
CA ILE A 183 18.85 -1.66 -8.76
C ILE A 183 17.52 -1.07 -9.27
N LYS A 184 16.41 -1.77 -9.06
CA LYS A 184 15.08 -1.33 -9.51
C LYS A 184 14.63 -0.03 -8.83
N ILE A 185 14.77 0.07 -7.51
CA ILE A 185 14.37 1.28 -6.78
C ILE A 185 15.27 2.47 -7.12
N GLN A 186 16.58 2.26 -7.29
CA GLN A 186 17.50 3.31 -7.71
C GLN A 186 17.17 3.82 -9.13
N ASN A 187 16.89 2.91 -10.07
CA ASN A 187 16.48 3.27 -11.42
C ASN A 187 15.20 4.13 -11.43
N PHE A 188 14.22 3.80 -10.59
CA PHE A 188 12.99 4.58 -10.44
C PHE A 188 13.24 5.95 -9.80
N LEU A 189 13.98 6.02 -8.69
CA LEU A 189 14.29 7.28 -8.01
C LEU A 189 15.08 8.25 -8.89
N TYR A 190 15.89 7.72 -9.82
CA TYR A 190 16.62 8.53 -10.79
C TYR A 190 15.72 9.36 -11.72
N GLU A 191 14.45 8.95 -11.93
CA GLU A 191 13.45 9.75 -12.68
C GLU A 191 13.18 11.10 -12.00
N PHE A 192 13.41 11.19 -10.69
CA PHE A 192 13.16 12.37 -9.86
C PHE A 192 14.44 13.08 -9.41
N LYS A 193 15.56 12.86 -10.10
CA LYS A 193 16.87 13.45 -9.76
C LYS A 193 16.88 14.99 -9.67
N ASN A 194 15.87 15.64 -10.24
CA ASN A 194 15.71 17.10 -10.21
C ASN A 194 14.88 17.60 -9.01
N ILE A 195 14.39 16.70 -8.15
CA ILE A 195 13.56 17.02 -6.97
C ILE A 195 14.41 16.81 -5.71
N PRO A 196 14.88 17.88 -5.05
CA PRO A 196 15.82 17.79 -3.93
C PRO A 196 15.34 16.89 -2.78
N GLU A 197 14.05 16.92 -2.46
CA GLU A 197 13.47 16.13 -1.38
C GLU A 197 13.55 14.62 -1.66
N ILE A 198 13.41 14.22 -2.93
CA ILE A 198 13.53 12.81 -3.33
C ILE A 198 15.00 12.39 -3.39
N VAL A 199 15.90 13.28 -3.82
CA VAL A 199 17.35 13.01 -3.83
C VAL A 199 17.89 12.77 -2.41
N ALA A 200 17.43 13.51 -1.41
CA ALA A 200 17.82 13.27 -0.02
C ALA A 200 17.44 11.86 0.47
N VAL A 201 16.24 11.39 0.09
CA VAL A 201 15.77 10.04 0.44
C VAL A 201 16.50 8.95 -0.35
N TYR A 202 16.87 9.22 -1.61
CA TYR A 202 17.70 8.33 -2.42
C TYR A 202 19.01 7.96 -1.70
N SER A 203 19.73 8.95 -1.18
CA SER A 203 20.98 8.71 -0.44
C SER A 203 20.75 7.89 0.84
N ARG A 204 19.63 8.13 1.54
CA ARG A 204 19.26 7.35 2.73
C ARG A 204 18.93 5.90 2.41
N ILE A 205 18.24 5.65 1.29
CA ILE A 205 17.94 4.29 0.81
C ILE A 205 19.22 3.55 0.43
N GLU A 206 20.17 4.22 -0.22
CA GLU A 206 21.46 3.64 -0.56
C GLU A 206 22.27 3.24 0.69
N GLN A 207 22.31 4.11 1.70
CA GLN A 207 22.93 3.80 2.99
C GLN A 207 22.24 2.59 3.64
N LEU A 208 20.92 2.61 3.75
CA LEU A 208 20.13 1.53 4.36
C LEU A 208 20.39 0.16 3.72
N LEU A 209 20.46 0.09 2.39
CA LEU A 209 20.67 -1.15 1.66
C LEU A 209 22.11 -1.67 1.77
N THR A 210 23.09 -0.78 2.04
CA THR A 210 24.51 -1.14 2.18
C THR A 210 24.94 -1.36 3.63
N SER A 211 24.24 -0.82 4.63
CA SER A 211 24.55 -1.00 6.05
C SER A 211 24.44 -2.47 6.48
N ASP A 212 25.39 -2.95 7.29
CA ASP A 212 25.18 -4.20 8.03
C ASP A 212 24.33 -3.92 9.26
N TRP A 213 23.11 -4.48 9.31
CA TRP A 213 22.28 -4.38 10.50
C TRP A 213 22.72 -5.44 11.49
N ALA A 214 23.93 -5.30 12.03
CA ALA A 214 24.32 -6.04 13.22
C ALA A 214 23.58 -5.40 14.40
N VAL A 215 22.78 -6.20 15.11
CA VAL A 215 22.11 -5.74 16.33
C VAL A 215 23.06 -6.02 17.47
N HIS A 216 23.64 -4.98 18.03
CA HIS A 216 24.41 -5.10 19.25
C HIS A 216 23.45 -5.37 20.41
N ILE A 217 23.63 -6.50 21.10
CA ILE A 217 22.92 -6.85 22.33
C ILE A 217 23.80 -6.40 23.51
N PRO A 218 23.48 -5.30 24.22
CA PRO A 218 24.36 -4.71 25.22
C PRO A 218 24.75 -5.62 26.40
N GLU A 219 24.05 -6.72 26.60
CA GLU A 219 24.30 -7.69 27.69
C GLU A 219 25.08 -8.94 27.22
N GLU A 220 25.23 -9.15 25.91
CA GLU A 220 25.89 -10.35 25.35
C GLU A 220 27.11 -10.01 24.46
N ASP A 221 27.15 -8.82 23.87
CA ASP A 221 28.23 -8.39 22.98
C ASP A 221 29.24 -7.50 23.72
N GLU A 222 30.47 -8.01 23.91
CA GLU A 222 31.60 -7.15 24.27
C GLU A 222 32.01 -6.33 23.04
N ARG A 223 32.00 -5.00 23.18
CA ARG A 223 32.32 -4.05 22.10
C ARG A 223 33.82 -4.06 21.81
N ASP A 224 34.25 -4.96 20.94
CA ASP A 224 35.61 -4.98 20.39
C ASP A 224 35.74 -3.94 19.25
N GLY A 225 35.98 -2.67 19.60
CA GLY A 225 36.45 -1.68 18.62
C GLY A 225 35.94 -0.25 18.75
N CYS A 226 36.79 0.67 18.28
CA CYS A 226 36.74 2.12 18.35
C CYS A 226 35.35 2.73 18.04
N GLU A 227 34.93 3.70 18.86
CA GLU A 227 33.78 4.58 18.62
C GLU A 227 34.02 5.44 17.38
N PHE A 228 33.75 4.90 16.19
CA PHE A 228 33.55 5.73 15.01
C PHE A 228 32.13 6.31 15.05
N GLU A 229 32.09 7.54 15.53
CA GLU A 229 30.98 8.46 15.43
C GLU A 229 30.48 8.53 13.97
N THR A 230 29.15 8.41 13.80
CA THR A 230 28.38 8.81 12.60
C THR A 230 28.17 7.79 11.47
N GLU A 231 27.94 6.53 11.77
CA GLU A 231 27.14 5.67 10.88
C GLU A 231 25.66 5.71 11.32
N SER A 232 24.75 5.89 10.38
CA SER A 232 23.29 6.01 10.59
C SER A 232 22.68 4.69 11.08
N TYR A 233 23.08 4.22 12.26
CA TYR A 233 22.49 3.06 12.90
C TYR A 233 21.07 3.41 13.38
N LEU A 234 20.09 2.65 12.92
CA LEU A 234 18.74 2.75 13.47
C LEU A 234 18.74 2.17 14.88
N SER A 235 18.10 2.88 15.79
CA SER A 235 17.82 2.36 17.13
C SER A 235 16.89 1.15 17.07
N VAL A 236 16.96 0.30 18.09
CA VAL A 236 16.06 -0.85 18.28
C VAL A 236 14.59 -0.42 18.17
N SER A 237 14.22 0.71 18.78
CA SER A 237 12.85 1.23 18.71
C SER A 237 12.44 1.59 17.29
N GLN A 238 13.33 2.20 16.50
CA GLN A 238 13.05 2.51 15.10
C GLN A 238 12.86 1.26 14.26
N ILE A 239 13.66 0.22 14.48
CA ILE A 239 13.49 -1.05 13.75
C ILE A 239 12.17 -1.72 14.14
N HIS A 240 11.85 -1.72 15.43
CA HIS A 240 10.58 -2.27 15.91
C HIS A 240 9.37 -1.52 15.33
N GLU A 241 9.42 -0.19 15.25
CA GLU A 241 8.38 0.62 14.60
C GLU A 241 8.23 0.28 13.11
N ILE A 242 9.34 0.04 12.41
CA ILE A 242 9.33 -0.41 11.01
C ILE A 242 8.66 -1.77 10.89
N GLU A 243 8.99 -2.75 11.74
CA GLU A 243 8.34 -4.07 11.72
C GLU A 243 6.82 -3.95 11.89
N ILE A 244 6.37 -3.12 12.85
CA ILE A 244 4.96 -2.86 13.09
C ILE A 244 4.29 -2.25 11.86
N GLU A 245 4.89 -1.22 11.24
CA GLU A 245 4.30 -0.56 10.08
C GLU A 245 4.19 -1.51 8.88
N LEU A 246 5.22 -2.32 8.61
CA LEU A 246 5.22 -3.30 7.51
C LEU A 246 4.20 -4.41 7.73
N LEU A 247 4.10 -4.93 8.94
CA LEU A 247 3.12 -5.97 9.26
C LEU A 247 1.69 -5.42 9.22
N LYS A 248 1.49 -4.16 9.62
CA LYS A 248 0.19 -3.49 9.51
C LYS A 248 -0.23 -3.32 8.04
N GLU A 249 0.68 -2.87 7.17
CA GLU A 249 0.40 -2.78 5.72
C GLU A 249 0.07 -4.18 5.14
N LYS A 250 0.83 -5.22 5.50
CA LYS A 250 0.58 -6.60 5.08
C LYS A 250 -0.80 -7.11 5.54
N LEU A 251 -1.16 -6.95 6.82
CA LEU A 251 -2.47 -7.34 7.36
C LEU A 251 -3.62 -6.60 6.67
N GLN A 252 -3.43 -5.30 6.40
CA GLN A 252 -4.42 -4.49 5.69
C GLN A 252 -4.62 -4.96 4.25
N GLU A 253 -3.56 -5.34 3.53
CA GLU A 253 -3.68 -5.89 2.18
C GLU A 253 -4.45 -7.22 2.17
N MET A 254 -4.17 -8.10 3.13
CA MET A 254 -4.90 -9.37 3.30
C MET A 254 -6.38 -9.13 3.60
N TYR A 255 -6.70 -8.17 4.49
CA TYR A 255 -8.08 -7.76 4.74
C TYR A 255 -8.78 -7.28 3.46
N LEU A 256 -8.11 -6.44 2.66
CA LEU A 256 -8.67 -5.93 1.42
C LEU A 256 -8.83 -7.03 0.35
N GLN A 257 -7.97 -8.04 0.32
CA GLN A 257 -8.13 -9.21 -0.57
C GLN A 257 -9.32 -10.06 -0.13
N ALA A 258 -9.36 -10.42 1.14
CA ALA A 258 -10.46 -11.19 1.73
C ALA A 258 -11.81 -10.48 1.52
N ALA A 259 -11.90 -9.17 1.76
CA ALA A 259 -13.17 -8.43 1.61
C ALA A 259 -13.65 -8.30 0.15
N ALA A 260 -12.79 -8.59 -0.83
CA ALA A 260 -13.14 -8.57 -2.23
C ALA A 260 -13.65 -9.93 -2.75
N GLU A 261 -13.30 -11.02 -2.08
CA GLU A 261 -13.71 -12.37 -2.42
C GLU A 261 -14.95 -12.77 -1.60
N GLU A 262 -15.95 -13.41 -2.22
CA GLU A 262 -17.10 -13.94 -1.48
C GLU A 262 -16.71 -15.12 -0.57
N VAL A 263 -15.63 -15.81 -0.94
CA VAL A 263 -15.04 -16.94 -0.22
C VAL A 263 -13.55 -16.69 -0.12
N LEU A 264 -13.00 -16.80 1.10
CA LEU A 264 -11.55 -16.74 1.31
C LEU A 264 -10.85 -17.84 0.50
N SER A 265 -10.01 -17.42 -0.44
CA SER A 265 -9.11 -18.35 -1.12
C SER A 265 -8.18 -19.06 -0.12
N GLU A 266 -7.86 -20.32 -0.45
CA GLU A 266 -6.93 -21.15 0.34
C GLU A 266 -5.56 -20.47 0.50
N GLU A 267 -5.13 -19.74 -0.53
CA GLU A 267 -3.88 -18.97 -0.50
C GLU A 267 -3.90 -17.87 0.58
N ILE A 268 -4.97 -17.07 0.68
CA ILE A 268 -5.09 -16.02 1.71
C ILE A 268 -5.18 -16.66 3.10
N SER A 269 -5.91 -17.77 3.23
CA SER A 269 -6.01 -18.48 4.52
C SER A 269 -4.65 -18.98 4.98
N ASN A 270 -3.89 -19.64 4.09
CA ASN A 270 -2.56 -20.14 4.39
C ASN A 270 -1.59 -19.00 4.75
N GLN A 271 -1.61 -17.90 4.01
CA GLN A 271 -0.82 -16.71 4.35
C GLN A 271 -1.19 -16.16 5.73
N LEU A 272 -2.48 -16.15 6.09
CA LEU A 272 -2.91 -15.66 7.39
C LEU A 272 -2.45 -16.55 8.53
N ASP A 273 -2.54 -17.87 8.36
CA ASP A 273 -2.10 -18.81 9.38
C ASP A 273 -0.59 -18.68 9.64
N VAL A 274 0.20 -18.45 8.60
CA VAL A 274 1.64 -18.16 8.73
C VAL A 274 1.89 -16.86 9.50
N VAL A 275 1.19 -15.76 9.15
CA VAL A 275 1.34 -14.47 9.86
C VAL A 275 0.89 -14.59 11.33
N LYS A 276 -0.20 -15.32 11.60
CA LYS A 276 -0.67 -15.57 12.97
C LYS A 276 0.34 -16.40 13.76
N GLY A 277 0.89 -17.46 13.19
CA GLY A 277 1.94 -18.26 13.84
C GLY A 277 3.20 -17.44 14.15
N PHE A 278 3.59 -16.56 13.24
CA PHE A 278 4.68 -15.61 13.46
C PHE A 278 4.39 -14.66 14.62
N LEU A 279 3.21 -14.03 14.65
CA LEU A 279 2.83 -13.11 15.73
C LEU A 279 2.65 -13.83 17.07
N GLN A 280 2.16 -15.07 17.09
CA GLN A 280 2.09 -15.87 18.32
C GLN A 280 3.47 -16.09 18.95
N SER A 281 4.52 -16.15 18.12
CA SER A 281 5.91 -16.34 18.55
C SER A 281 6.63 -15.03 18.88
N ASN A 282 6.02 -13.87 18.60
CA ASN A 282 6.61 -12.53 18.79
C ASN A 282 5.61 -11.64 19.52
N THR A 283 5.67 -11.69 20.85
CA THR A 283 4.63 -11.11 21.71
C THR A 283 4.59 -9.59 21.62
N ASP A 284 5.75 -8.95 21.43
CA ASP A 284 5.89 -7.53 21.16
C ASP A 284 5.04 -7.06 19.96
N LEU A 285 5.22 -7.71 18.80
CA LEU A 285 4.53 -7.38 17.57
C LEU A 285 3.04 -7.74 17.64
N ARG A 286 2.69 -8.88 18.25
CA ARG A 286 1.29 -9.28 18.43
C ARG A 286 0.50 -8.26 19.22
N ASN A 287 1.05 -7.77 20.32
CA ASN A 287 0.37 -6.80 21.17
C ASN A 287 0.10 -5.50 20.39
N ALA A 288 1.06 -5.04 19.59
CA ALA A 288 0.93 -3.84 18.76
C ALA A 288 -0.11 -3.97 17.63
N LEU A 289 -0.35 -5.19 17.13
CA LEU A 289 -1.21 -5.46 15.96
C LEU A 289 -2.55 -6.13 16.33
N THR A 290 -2.95 -6.07 17.61
CA THR A 290 -4.15 -6.74 18.12
C THR A 290 -5.42 -6.30 17.39
N GLU A 291 -5.57 -4.99 17.14
CA GLU A 291 -6.76 -4.45 16.45
C GLU A 291 -6.84 -4.90 15.00
N ASP A 292 -5.70 -4.93 14.30
CA ASP A 292 -5.62 -5.35 12.90
C ASP A 292 -5.95 -6.85 12.76
N LEU A 293 -5.46 -7.68 13.69
CA LEU A 293 -5.83 -9.10 13.77
C LEU A 293 -7.32 -9.32 14.05
N GLN A 294 -7.89 -8.59 15.01
CA GLN A 294 -9.32 -8.70 15.35
C GLN A 294 -10.24 -8.34 14.19
N LYS A 295 -9.86 -7.32 13.39
CA LYS A 295 -10.60 -6.95 12.18
C LYS A 295 -10.61 -8.08 11.15
N LEU A 296 -9.45 -8.71 10.94
CA LEU A 296 -9.32 -9.82 9.99
C LEU A 296 -10.05 -11.08 10.46
N ASP A 297 -9.96 -11.42 11.74
CA ASP A 297 -10.72 -12.53 12.35
C ASP A 297 -12.23 -12.33 12.25
N SER A 298 -12.70 -11.09 12.45
CA SER A 298 -14.11 -10.74 12.32
C SER A 298 -14.62 -10.96 10.90
N LEU A 299 -13.82 -10.60 9.89
CA LEU A 299 -14.14 -10.83 8.48
C LEU A 299 -14.18 -12.33 8.15
N HIS A 300 -13.21 -13.10 8.66
CA HIS A 300 -13.16 -14.55 8.46
C HIS A 300 -14.39 -15.25 9.06
N LEU A 301 -14.82 -14.83 10.25
CA LEU A 301 -16.02 -15.36 10.89
C LEU A 301 -17.30 -15.01 10.12
N GLN A 302 -17.33 -13.85 9.44
CA GLN A 302 -18.46 -13.48 8.57
C GLN A 302 -18.55 -14.40 7.34
N HIS A 303 -17.42 -14.69 6.68
CA HIS A 303 -17.40 -15.62 5.54
C HIS A 303 -17.81 -17.05 5.94
N GLN A 304 -17.33 -17.56 7.08
CA GLN A 304 -17.74 -18.89 7.57
C GLN A 304 -19.25 -18.97 7.86
N LYS A 305 -19.83 -17.89 8.40
CA LYS A 305 -21.29 -17.80 8.65
C LYS A 305 -22.10 -17.75 7.36
N GLN A 306 -21.58 -17.15 6.28
CA GLN A 306 -22.24 -17.15 4.97
C GLN A 306 -22.22 -18.55 4.35
N ILE A 307 -21.08 -19.24 4.34
CA ILE A 307 -20.96 -20.62 3.83
C ILE A 307 -21.93 -21.57 4.55
N SER A 308 -22.06 -21.42 5.88
CA SER A 308 -22.97 -22.25 6.69
C SER A 308 -24.46 -22.01 6.35
N LYS A 309 -24.84 -20.78 5.98
CA LYS A 309 -26.21 -20.44 5.58
C LYS A 309 -26.54 -20.95 4.17
N ASP A 310 -25.57 -20.91 3.27
CA ASP A 310 -25.77 -21.37 1.88
C ASP A 310 -25.84 -22.91 1.80
N ALA A 311 -25.06 -23.62 2.62
CA ALA A 311 -25.14 -25.08 2.72
C ALA A 311 -26.48 -25.58 3.28
N GLY A 312 -27.14 -24.80 4.15
CA GLY A 312 -28.46 -25.14 4.70
C GLY A 312 -29.64 -24.91 3.75
N SER A 313 -29.43 -24.17 2.65
CA SER A 313 -30.51 -23.80 1.72
C SER A 313 -30.59 -24.70 0.47
N GLN A 314 -29.67 -25.65 0.30
CA GLN A 314 -29.58 -26.50 -0.89
C GLN A 314 -30.09 -27.94 -0.70
N THR A 315 -30.93 -28.22 0.29
CA THR A 315 -31.62 -29.53 0.38
C THR A 315 -33.02 -29.44 -0.25
N PRO A 316 -33.26 -30.04 -1.43
CA PRO A 316 -34.59 -30.05 -2.03
C PRO A 316 -35.36 -31.26 -1.50
N GLU A 317 -36.44 -31.01 -0.76
CA GLU A 317 -37.46 -32.03 -0.55
C GLU A 317 -38.21 -32.28 -1.86
N ARG A 318 -37.66 -33.19 -2.68
CA ARG A 318 -38.46 -34.04 -3.55
C ARG A 318 -39.14 -35.09 -2.67
N LYS A 319 -40.47 -35.06 -2.59
CA LYS A 319 -41.37 -36.24 -2.59
C LYS A 319 -42.82 -35.80 -2.32
N THR A 320 -43.54 -35.38 -3.35
CA THR A 320 -44.77 -36.05 -3.84
C THR A 320 -45.15 -35.48 -5.19
#